data_AF-A0A2A5BD06-F1
#
_entry.id   AF-A0A2A5BD06-F1
#
_cell.length_a   1.000
_cell.length_b   1.000
_cell.length_c   1.000
_cell.angle_alpha   90.00
_cell.angle_beta   90.00
_cell.angle_gamma   90.00
#
_symmetry.space_group_name_H-M   'P 1'
#
loop_
_entity.id
_entity.type
_entity.pdbx_description
1 polymer ?
#
loop_
_entity_poly.entity_id
_entity_poly.type
_entity_poly.pdbx_seq_one_letter_code
_entity_poly.pdbx_strand_id
1 'polypeptide(L)'
;MTKETQNTYDETPYHSYPYAQSSPERLATLGALFGMDAPKIETARVLELGCAEGGNLIPHAMHNPKGEYVGVDLSKVQIDAGIKNVKALGLKNVDLKHCSIMDIDKSFGKFDYIVCHGVLSWVPDVVREKIFKVVNENLTENGIAYISYNTLPGWNMVRTIRDMMLYHSKNFQDPNEKVTQSRALLEFVKDSLKNADTPYAKTLTKEAELLAKQGDHYLRHDHLEDENKQYYFNEFMAEAGKNGMQYLSDCSLSSMYLGNMGKEIAEKLKDLNDIVRTEQYMDFITNRRFRSTLLCHKGVKLNRALNNNDAKKFALSFNITPEKSLKDIKLASKDPLKFYFKGNKEQYITTSSPWLKAILYTFIENGGYPLKFDTIIEKANKKFKTDSKAQIEADLLKNVMNLVIKGYIDISLIERTSDKVKVDKPKISDLAFYQANNTNNTWVTNLYHAPVGINLFDKFALKYMDGKNTKQQILELLIKDVKDGKINMSKDKKKIEDPAQIKKELIAHLGHTVNRLTTQGLFV
;
A
#
# COMPACT_ATOMS: atom_id res chain seq x y z
N MET A 1 18.15 -0.77 25.59
CA MET A 1 16.94 0.06 25.84
C MET A 1 16.46 -0.16 27.27
N THR A 2 15.83 0.84 27.88
CA THR A 2 15.31 0.77 29.25
C THR A 2 14.03 -0.06 29.32
N LYS A 3 13.65 -0.51 30.52
CA LYS A 3 12.43 -1.30 30.78
C LYS A 3 11.13 -0.53 30.47
N GLU A 4 11.21 0.81 30.41
CA GLU A 4 10.08 1.71 30.16
C GLU A 4 9.59 1.68 28.71
N THR A 5 10.48 1.62 27.71
CA THR A 5 10.06 1.55 26.29
C THR A 5 9.44 0.20 25.91
N GLN A 6 9.76 -0.87 26.65
CA GLN A 6 9.10 -2.16 26.46
C GLN A 6 7.65 -2.14 26.98
N ASN A 7 7.38 -1.36 28.03
CA ASN A 7 6.06 -1.27 28.65
C ASN A 7 5.07 -0.44 27.81
N THR A 8 5.54 0.60 27.10
CA THR A 8 4.68 1.48 26.28
C THR A 8 4.02 0.77 25.11
N TYR A 9 4.71 -0.15 24.43
CA TYR A 9 4.15 -0.90 23.29
C TYR A 9 3.10 -1.94 23.70
N ASP A 10 3.18 -2.49 24.91
CA ASP A 10 2.22 -3.45 25.43
C ASP A 10 0.92 -2.79 25.94
N GLU A 11 0.97 -1.50 26.35
CA GLU A 11 -0.18 -0.77 26.90
C GLU A 11 -1.21 -0.31 25.85
N THR A 12 -0.78 0.01 24.62
CA THR A 12 -1.67 0.42 23.52
C THR A 12 -1.27 -0.22 22.21
N PRO A 13 -1.78 -1.43 21.90
CA PRO A 13 -1.42 -2.16 20.69
C PRO A 13 -1.71 -1.36 19.40
N TYR A 14 -0.78 -1.37 18.45
CA TYR A 14 -1.01 -0.89 17.09
C TYR A 14 -1.97 -1.79 16.33
N HIS A 15 -2.72 -1.20 15.40
CA HIS A 15 -3.39 -1.98 14.37
C HIS A 15 -2.36 -2.51 13.36
N SER A 16 -2.30 -3.84 13.20
CA SER A 16 -1.40 -4.48 12.25
C SER A 16 -1.97 -4.42 10.82
N TYR A 17 -1.60 -3.37 10.07
CA TYR A 17 -2.04 -3.16 8.68
C TYR A 17 -1.14 -3.87 7.67
N PRO A 18 -1.69 -4.29 6.51
CA PRO A 18 -0.90 -4.65 5.35
C PRO A 18 -0.44 -3.39 4.60
N TYR A 19 0.80 -3.39 4.11
CA TYR A 19 1.38 -2.29 3.33
C TYR A 19 1.81 -2.77 1.94
N ALA A 20 1.01 -2.50 0.92
CA ALA A 20 1.26 -2.96 -0.45
C ALA A 20 2.66 -2.60 -0.97
N GLN A 21 3.19 -1.44 -0.57
CA GLN A 21 4.53 -0.98 -0.95
C GLN A 21 5.68 -1.82 -0.39
N SER A 22 5.48 -2.54 0.73
CA SER A 22 6.47 -3.43 1.32
C SER A 22 6.30 -4.89 0.89
N SER A 23 5.35 -5.19 0.01
CA SER A 23 5.11 -6.55 -0.44
C SER A 23 6.32 -7.10 -1.21
N PRO A 24 6.75 -8.36 -0.99
CA PRO A 24 7.80 -9.00 -1.78
C PRO A 24 7.52 -8.97 -3.29
N GLU A 25 6.24 -9.04 -3.70
CA GLU A 25 5.85 -8.89 -5.11
C GLU A 25 6.23 -7.51 -5.67
N ARG A 26 5.98 -6.43 -4.93
CA ARG A 26 6.39 -5.09 -5.33
C ARG A 26 7.91 -4.97 -5.37
N LEU A 27 8.60 -5.53 -4.39
CA LEU A 27 10.07 -5.45 -4.30
C LEU A 27 10.72 -6.19 -5.46
N ALA A 28 10.30 -7.43 -5.73
CA ALA A 28 10.75 -8.23 -6.86
C ALA A 28 10.50 -7.52 -8.20
N THR A 29 9.31 -6.92 -8.36
CA THR A 29 8.94 -6.20 -9.58
C THR A 29 9.86 -5.00 -9.82
N LEU A 30 10.16 -4.22 -8.79
CA LEU A 30 11.08 -3.09 -8.90
C LEU A 30 12.53 -3.53 -9.09
N GLY A 31 12.95 -4.62 -8.46
CA GLY A 31 14.24 -5.27 -8.73
C GLY A 31 14.38 -5.63 -10.21
N ALA A 32 13.41 -6.36 -10.76
CA ALA A 32 13.37 -6.75 -12.16
C ALA A 32 13.32 -5.55 -13.13
N LEU A 33 12.60 -4.47 -12.75
CA LEU A 33 12.56 -3.22 -13.53
C LEU A 33 13.96 -2.62 -13.69
N PHE A 34 14.76 -2.64 -12.63
CA PHE A 34 16.14 -2.15 -12.64
C PHE A 34 17.17 -3.22 -12.95
N GLY A 35 16.76 -4.34 -13.56
CA GLY A 35 17.64 -5.36 -14.14
C GLY A 35 18.17 -6.41 -13.17
N MET A 36 17.65 -6.50 -11.94
CA MET A 36 17.97 -7.59 -11.01
C MET A 36 17.26 -8.88 -11.41
N ASP A 37 17.93 -10.01 -11.19
CA ASP A 37 17.29 -11.34 -11.11
C ASP A 37 16.82 -11.56 -9.66
N ALA A 38 15.69 -10.92 -9.30
CA ALA A 38 15.17 -10.98 -7.95
C ALA A 38 14.69 -12.41 -7.59
N PRO A 39 14.80 -12.84 -6.32
CA PRO A 39 14.31 -14.14 -5.87
C PRO A 39 12.84 -14.40 -6.23
N LYS A 40 12.46 -15.67 -6.36
CA LYS A 40 11.08 -16.05 -6.69
C LYS A 40 10.18 -15.89 -5.46
N ILE A 41 9.10 -15.13 -5.60
CA ILE A 41 8.15 -14.81 -4.51
C ILE A 41 7.51 -16.07 -3.93
N GLU A 42 7.24 -17.09 -4.77
CA GLU A 42 6.52 -18.30 -4.39
C GLU A 42 7.27 -19.15 -3.36
N THR A 43 8.61 -19.09 -3.36
CA THR A 43 9.50 -19.85 -2.47
C THR A 43 10.37 -18.95 -1.61
N ALA A 44 10.08 -17.64 -1.58
CA ALA A 44 10.92 -16.67 -0.91
C ALA A 44 10.94 -16.87 0.59
N ARG A 45 12.10 -16.59 1.19
CA ARG A 45 12.25 -16.44 2.63
C ARG A 45 12.24 -14.97 3.01
N VAL A 46 11.27 -14.53 3.81
CA VAL A 46 11.02 -13.12 4.12
C VAL A 46 11.21 -12.87 5.61
N LEU A 47 11.97 -11.82 5.95
CA LEU A 47 12.11 -11.32 7.33
C LEU A 47 11.41 -9.97 7.46
N GLU A 48 10.60 -9.80 8.50
CA GLU A 48 10.08 -8.49 8.90
C GLU A 48 10.63 -8.08 10.27
N LEU A 49 11.27 -6.91 10.32
CA LEU A 49 11.78 -6.27 11.52
C LEU A 49 10.72 -5.30 12.07
N GLY A 50 10.26 -5.53 13.30
CA GLY A 50 9.13 -4.81 13.89
C GLY A 50 7.80 -5.26 13.30
N CYS A 51 7.53 -6.57 13.32
CA CYS A 51 6.36 -7.15 12.63
C CYS A 51 5.01 -6.93 13.35
N ALA A 52 5.01 -6.46 14.60
CA ALA A 52 3.83 -6.40 15.45
C ALA A 52 3.06 -7.75 15.43
N GLU A 53 1.74 -7.75 15.20
CA GLU A 53 0.92 -8.98 15.06
C GLU A 53 1.16 -9.77 13.76
N GLY A 54 2.08 -9.33 12.89
CA GLY A 54 2.37 -9.97 11.61
C GLY A 54 1.35 -9.71 10.51
N GLY A 55 0.48 -8.70 10.64
CA GLY A 55 -0.54 -8.35 9.64
C GLY A 55 0.02 -7.94 8.27
N ASN A 56 1.29 -7.54 8.22
CA ASN A 56 2.02 -7.26 6.98
C ASN A 56 2.72 -8.51 6.39
N LEU A 57 2.82 -9.60 7.15
CA LEU A 57 3.55 -10.82 6.80
C LEU A 57 2.62 -12.01 6.49
N ILE A 58 1.63 -12.24 7.37
CA ILE A 58 0.64 -13.31 7.30
C ILE A 58 -0.06 -13.38 5.92
N PRO A 59 -0.48 -12.25 5.30
CA PRO A 59 -1.13 -12.31 3.99
C PRO A 59 -0.24 -12.93 2.91
N HIS A 60 1.07 -12.71 2.95
CA HIS A 60 1.99 -13.30 1.99
C HIS A 60 2.15 -14.81 2.20
N ALA A 61 2.21 -15.26 3.45
CA ALA A 61 2.29 -16.67 3.80
C ALA A 61 1.07 -17.48 3.34
N MET A 62 -0.12 -16.87 3.41
CA MET A 62 -1.34 -17.47 2.88
C MET A 62 -1.33 -17.62 1.36
N HIS A 63 -0.83 -16.60 0.64
CA HIS A 63 -0.77 -16.64 -0.82
C HIS A 63 0.36 -17.54 -1.35
N ASN A 64 1.45 -17.71 -0.59
CA ASN A 64 2.64 -18.47 -1.00
C ASN A 64 2.98 -19.55 0.03
N PRO A 65 2.30 -20.72 -0.01
CA PRO A 65 2.47 -21.77 0.99
C PRO A 65 3.85 -22.46 0.96
N LYS A 66 4.68 -22.20 -0.07
CA LYS A 66 6.06 -22.70 -0.18
C LYS A 66 7.11 -21.69 0.28
N GLY A 67 6.74 -20.43 0.55
CA GLY A 67 7.63 -19.43 1.13
C GLY A 67 7.72 -19.58 2.64
N GLU A 68 8.74 -18.99 3.23
CA GLU A 68 8.98 -18.95 4.68
C GLU A 68 8.97 -17.52 5.19
N TYR A 69 8.27 -17.27 6.28
CA TYR A 69 8.03 -15.91 6.76
C TYR A 69 8.39 -15.80 8.24
N VAL A 70 9.39 -14.97 8.55
CA VAL A 70 9.87 -14.74 9.91
C VAL A 70 9.58 -13.30 10.31
N GLY A 71 8.89 -13.11 11.43
CA GLY A 71 8.64 -11.79 12.01
C GLY A 71 9.33 -11.67 13.36
N VAL A 72 9.99 -10.54 13.62
CA VAL A 72 10.58 -10.22 14.92
C VAL A 72 9.96 -8.94 15.45
N ASP A 73 9.50 -8.97 16.71
CA ASP A 73 9.02 -7.78 17.40
C ASP A 73 9.37 -7.82 18.90
N LEU A 74 9.49 -6.62 19.49
CA LEU A 74 9.81 -6.45 20.90
C LEU A 74 8.57 -6.58 21.81
N SER A 75 7.37 -6.33 21.30
CA SER A 75 6.13 -6.45 22.08
C SER A 75 5.67 -7.90 22.13
N LYS A 76 5.65 -8.46 23.34
CA LYS A 76 5.10 -9.81 23.57
C LYS A 76 3.60 -9.86 23.29
N VAL A 77 2.86 -8.81 23.64
CA VAL A 77 1.41 -8.73 23.42
C VAL A 77 1.07 -8.86 21.93
N GLN A 78 1.79 -8.13 21.09
CA GLN A 78 1.65 -8.16 19.63
C GLN A 78 1.99 -9.55 19.06
N ILE A 79 3.12 -10.12 19.48
CA ILE A 79 3.56 -11.44 19.02
C ILE A 79 2.57 -12.54 19.42
N ASP A 80 2.08 -12.53 20.66
CA ASP A 80 1.11 -13.54 21.12
C ASP A 80 -0.22 -13.42 20.34
N ALA A 81 -0.67 -12.20 20.03
CA ALA A 81 -1.84 -11.96 19.18
C ALA A 81 -1.61 -12.47 17.74
N GLY A 82 -0.43 -12.21 17.18
CA GLY A 82 -0.03 -12.73 15.87
C GLY A 82 0.03 -14.26 15.82
N ILE A 83 0.60 -14.91 16.83
CA ILE A 83 0.65 -16.38 16.96
C ILE A 83 -0.76 -16.97 17.01
N LYS A 84 -1.69 -16.32 17.72
CA LYS A 84 -3.10 -16.72 17.74
C LYS A 84 -3.73 -16.66 16.35
N ASN A 85 -3.44 -15.61 15.57
CA ASN A 85 -3.92 -15.48 14.19
C ASN A 85 -3.31 -16.54 13.28
N VAL A 86 -1.99 -16.78 13.34
CA VAL A 86 -1.28 -17.83 12.61
C VAL A 86 -1.90 -19.20 12.87
N LYS A 87 -2.17 -19.52 14.15
CA LYS A 87 -2.80 -20.78 14.55
C LYS A 87 -4.24 -20.89 14.05
N ALA A 88 -5.03 -19.82 14.15
CA ALA A 88 -6.42 -19.81 13.69
C ALA A 88 -6.54 -19.99 12.17
N LEU A 89 -5.57 -19.46 11.41
CA LEU A 89 -5.46 -19.62 9.96
C LEU A 89 -4.79 -20.95 9.54
N GLY A 90 -4.27 -21.73 10.49
CA GLY A 90 -3.63 -23.03 10.22
C GLY A 90 -2.30 -22.93 9.47
N LEU A 91 -1.61 -21.79 9.56
CA LEU A 91 -0.36 -21.55 8.82
C LEU A 91 0.82 -22.25 9.49
N LYS A 92 1.68 -22.85 8.67
CA LYS A 92 2.87 -23.59 9.11
C LYS A 92 4.18 -22.93 8.67
N ASN A 93 4.09 -21.91 7.83
CA ASN A 93 5.21 -21.24 7.20
C ASN A 93 5.41 -19.80 7.73
N VAL A 94 4.88 -19.50 8.91
CA VAL A 94 5.07 -18.24 9.63
C VAL A 94 5.66 -18.52 11.00
N ASP A 95 6.75 -17.83 11.33
CA ASP A 95 7.45 -17.91 12.62
C ASP A 95 7.59 -16.50 13.19
N LEU A 96 6.75 -16.18 14.18
CA LEU A 96 6.75 -14.89 14.87
C LEU A 96 7.53 -15.03 16.18
N LYS A 97 8.57 -14.21 16.35
CA LYS A 97 9.51 -14.28 17.47
C LYS A 97 9.44 -13.01 18.30
N HIS A 98 9.20 -13.18 19.59
CA HIS A 98 9.39 -12.13 20.58
C HIS A 98 10.87 -12.05 20.96
N CYS A 99 11.61 -11.16 20.30
CA CYS A 99 13.00 -10.85 20.60
C CYS A 99 13.39 -9.47 20.07
N SER A 100 14.55 -8.95 20.48
CA SER A 100 15.05 -7.69 19.95
C SER A 100 15.67 -7.91 18.56
N ILE A 101 15.65 -6.86 17.73
CA ILE A 101 16.47 -6.81 16.50
C ILE A 101 17.97 -7.01 16.83
N MET A 102 18.39 -6.62 18.04
CA MET A 102 19.75 -6.85 18.54
C MET A 102 20.14 -8.33 18.59
N ASP A 103 19.17 -9.22 18.79
CA ASP A 103 19.37 -10.66 18.95
C ASP A 103 19.49 -11.40 17.61
N ILE A 104 19.21 -10.73 16.49
CA ILE A 104 19.30 -11.34 15.16
C ILE A 104 20.76 -11.51 14.76
N ASP A 105 21.20 -12.72 14.44
CA ASP A 105 22.55 -13.02 13.98
C ASP A 105 22.54 -13.95 12.76
N LYS A 106 23.70 -14.53 12.43
CA LYS A 106 23.84 -15.43 11.27
C LYS A 106 23.05 -16.74 11.43
N SER A 107 22.68 -17.16 12.65
CA SER A 107 21.89 -18.37 12.88
C SER A 107 20.45 -18.23 12.40
N PHE A 108 19.95 -17.01 12.21
CA PHE A 108 18.67 -16.76 11.55
C PHE A 108 18.71 -17.11 10.05
N GLY A 109 19.90 -17.35 9.48
CA GLY A 109 20.08 -17.68 8.07
C GLY A 109 19.93 -16.46 7.16
N LYS A 110 19.73 -16.72 5.87
CA LYS A 110 19.59 -15.71 4.83
C LYS A 110 18.13 -15.56 4.39
N PHE A 111 17.74 -14.36 3.97
CA PHE A 111 16.41 -13.98 3.52
C PHE A 111 16.50 -13.32 2.15
N ASP A 112 15.52 -13.63 1.30
CA ASP A 112 15.37 -13.07 -0.03
C ASP A 112 14.82 -11.63 0.02
N TYR A 113 13.97 -11.37 1.01
CA TYR A 113 13.41 -10.06 1.26
C TYR A 113 13.48 -9.74 2.75
N ILE A 114 13.96 -8.54 3.08
CA ILE A 114 13.95 -8.01 4.44
C ILE A 114 13.10 -6.75 4.45
N VAL A 115 12.10 -6.67 5.31
CA VAL A 115 11.19 -5.53 5.45
C VAL A 115 11.39 -4.89 6.81
N CYS A 116 11.64 -3.58 6.83
CA CYS A 116 11.73 -2.76 8.02
C CYS A 116 10.83 -1.54 7.81
N HIS A 117 9.55 -1.66 8.17
CA HIS A 117 8.55 -0.62 7.92
C HIS A 117 8.23 0.15 9.20
N GLY A 118 8.55 1.46 9.23
CA GLY A 118 8.16 2.32 10.33
C GLY A 118 8.91 2.05 11.63
N VAL A 119 10.15 1.56 11.56
CA VAL A 119 10.98 1.23 12.74
C VAL A 119 12.23 2.09 12.82
N LEU A 120 12.98 2.25 11.72
CA LEU A 120 14.32 2.85 11.72
C LEU A 120 14.36 4.24 12.39
N SER A 121 13.37 5.09 12.14
CA SER A 121 13.32 6.43 12.72
C SER A 121 13.06 6.44 14.22
N TRP A 122 12.49 5.39 14.79
CA TRP A 122 11.97 5.37 16.17
C TRP A 122 12.84 4.59 17.15
N VAL A 123 13.91 3.96 16.68
CA VAL A 123 14.80 3.13 17.51
C VAL A 123 16.15 3.80 17.74
N PRO A 124 16.82 3.66 18.90
CA PRO A 124 18.12 4.26 19.19
C PRO A 124 19.23 3.89 18.20
N ASP A 125 20.32 4.66 18.15
CA ASP A 125 21.44 4.49 17.20
C ASP A 125 21.97 3.06 17.14
N VAL A 126 22.17 2.41 18.30
CA VAL A 126 22.67 1.02 18.35
C VAL A 126 21.76 0.03 17.62
N VAL A 127 20.46 0.27 17.61
CA VAL A 127 19.49 -0.56 16.87
C VAL A 127 19.45 -0.17 15.40
N ARG A 128 19.60 1.12 15.06
CA ARG A 128 19.72 1.58 13.67
C ARG A 128 20.92 0.93 12.98
N GLU A 129 22.09 0.96 13.63
CA GLU A 129 23.29 0.28 13.16
C GLU A 129 23.06 -1.22 12.99
N LYS A 130 22.37 -1.85 13.95
CA LYS A 130 22.03 -3.27 13.88
C LYS A 130 21.10 -3.58 12.71
N ILE A 131 20.10 -2.74 12.41
CA ILE A 131 19.20 -2.92 11.26
C ILE A 131 20.01 -3.00 9.96
N PHE A 132 20.94 -2.06 9.73
CA PHE A 132 21.79 -2.11 8.54
C PHE A 132 22.73 -3.33 8.53
N LYS A 133 23.25 -3.73 9.69
CA LYS A 133 24.06 -4.95 9.81
C LYS A 133 23.27 -6.21 9.46
N VAL A 134 22.05 -6.36 9.97
CA VAL A 134 21.13 -7.47 9.64
C VAL A 134 20.81 -7.46 8.16
N VAL A 135 20.52 -6.30 7.57
CA VAL A 135 20.27 -6.17 6.13
C VAL A 135 21.47 -6.66 5.31
N ASN A 136 22.71 -6.39 5.71
CA ASN A 136 23.87 -6.92 5.01
C ASN A 136 24.11 -8.42 5.29
N GLU A 137 24.14 -8.82 6.57
CA GLU A 137 24.55 -10.16 6.99
C GLU A 137 23.48 -11.23 6.75
N ASN A 138 22.20 -10.86 6.71
CA ASN A 138 21.08 -11.80 6.58
C ASN A 138 20.36 -11.71 5.22
N LEU A 139 20.74 -10.81 4.31
CA LEU A 139 20.15 -10.78 2.95
C LEU A 139 20.92 -11.73 2.01
N THR A 140 20.19 -12.43 1.14
CA THR A 140 20.78 -13.20 0.02
C THR A 140 21.43 -12.27 -1.00
N GLU A 141 22.29 -12.81 -1.87
CA GLU A 141 23.08 -12.01 -2.82
C GLU A 141 22.22 -11.12 -3.75
N ASN A 142 21.13 -11.69 -4.28
CA ASN A 142 20.16 -10.96 -5.11
C ASN A 142 18.93 -10.50 -4.32
N GLY A 143 18.95 -10.62 -2.99
CA GLY A 143 17.85 -10.20 -2.14
C GLY A 143 17.64 -8.69 -2.14
N ILE A 144 16.45 -8.26 -1.72
CA ILE A 144 16.06 -6.85 -1.65
C ILE A 144 15.59 -6.51 -0.24
N ALA A 145 16.18 -5.46 0.33
CA ALA A 145 15.74 -4.91 1.60
C ALA A 145 14.87 -3.67 1.39
N TYR A 146 13.74 -3.60 2.08
CA TYR A 146 12.86 -2.44 2.19
C TYR A 146 13.07 -1.78 3.55
N ILE A 147 13.35 -0.48 3.57
CA ILE A 147 13.43 0.30 4.79
C ILE A 147 12.66 1.60 4.61
N SER A 148 11.73 1.89 5.53
CA SER A 148 11.02 3.16 5.56
C SER A 148 11.38 4.02 6.77
N TYR A 149 11.44 5.33 6.55
CA TYR A 149 11.95 6.30 7.53
C TYR A 149 11.49 7.72 7.20
N ASN A 150 11.45 8.56 8.24
CA ASN A 150 11.11 9.98 8.15
C ASN A 150 12.30 10.76 7.59
N THR A 151 12.01 11.74 6.73
CA THR A 151 13.06 12.50 6.01
C THR A 151 12.97 14.01 6.20
N LEU A 152 14.13 14.65 6.21
CA LEU A 152 14.26 16.10 6.10
C LEU A 152 14.31 16.54 4.63
N PRO A 153 13.86 17.77 4.31
CA PRO A 153 13.33 18.78 5.23
C PRO A 153 11.85 18.61 5.59
N GLY A 154 11.11 17.69 4.95
CA GLY A 154 9.66 17.57 5.09
C GLY A 154 9.17 17.33 6.52
N TRP A 155 9.95 16.63 7.33
CA TRP A 155 9.59 16.34 8.70
C TRP A 155 9.73 17.53 9.66
N ASN A 156 10.38 18.65 9.27
CA ASN A 156 10.53 19.81 10.16
C ASN A 156 9.19 20.37 10.65
N MET A 157 8.15 20.38 9.80
CA MET A 157 6.81 20.85 10.19
C MET A 157 6.15 19.89 11.17
N VAL A 158 6.28 18.58 10.93
CA VAL A 158 5.74 17.56 11.83
C VAL A 158 6.44 17.61 13.19
N ARG A 159 7.77 17.76 13.19
CA ARG A 159 8.56 18.00 14.40
C ARG A 159 8.07 19.21 15.18
N THR A 160 7.83 20.34 14.51
CA THR A 160 7.31 21.54 15.19
C THR A 160 5.99 21.28 15.91
N ILE A 161 5.04 20.57 15.27
CA ILE A 161 3.75 20.23 15.91
C ILE A 161 3.95 19.25 17.07
N ARG A 162 4.86 18.28 16.93
CA ARG A 162 5.22 17.37 18.03
C ARG A 162 5.82 18.11 19.21
N ASP A 163 6.75 19.03 18.97
CA ASP A 163 7.41 19.81 20.02
C ASP A 163 6.35 20.63 20.80
N MET A 164 5.36 21.19 20.11
CA MET A 164 4.22 21.85 20.75
C MET A 164 3.40 20.88 21.62
N MET A 165 3.10 19.68 21.11
CA MET A 165 2.34 18.66 21.86
C MET A 165 3.11 18.14 23.08
N LEU A 166 4.41 17.86 22.95
CA LEU A 166 5.28 17.42 24.04
C LEU A 166 5.40 18.51 25.11
N TYR A 167 5.59 19.77 24.69
CA TYR A 167 5.65 20.91 25.61
C TYR A 167 4.35 21.06 26.41
N HIS A 168 3.19 21.01 25.74
CA HIS A 168 1.88 21.12 26.39
C HIS A 168 1.59 19.92 27.30
N SER A 169 1.86 18.71 26.82
CA SER A 169 1.50 17.46 27.50
C SER A 169 2.38 17.11 28.70
N LYS A 170 3.56 17.76 28.85
CA LYS A 170 4.50 17.54 29.95
C LYS A 170 3.89 17.71 31.35
N ASN A 171 2.83 18.51 31.47
CA ASN A 171 2.17 18.78 32.74
C ASN A 171 1.18 17.70 33.18
N PHE A 172 0.92 16.69 32.34
CA PHE A 172 -0.02 15.62 32.62
C PHE A 172 0.72 14.30 32.84
N GLN A 173 0.28 13.50 33.80
CA GLN A 173 0.91 12.21 34.13
C GLN A 173 0.20 11.04 33.44
N ASP A 174 -1.14 11.08 33.38
CA ASP A 174 -1.94 10.02 32.72
C ASP A 174 -1.72 10.05 31.19
N PRO A 175 -1.27 8.93 30.59
CA PRO A 175 -1.13 8.83 29.14
C PRO A 175 -2.41 9.14 28.35
N ASN A 176 -3.59 8.76 28.86
CA ASN A 176 -4.86 9.06 28.17
C ASN A 176 -5.18 10.55 28.21
N GLU A 177 -4.87 11.20 29.33
CA GLU A 177 -4.97 12.64 29.46
C GLU A 177 -3.99 13.35 28.52
N LYS A 178 -2.74 12.89 28.40
CA LYS A 178 -1.77 13.43 27.42
C LYS A 178 -2.30 13.39 25.99
N VAL A 179 -2.93 12.29 25.58
CA VAL A 179 -3.55 12.17 24.24
C VAL A 179 -4.71 13.15 24.08
N THR A 180 -5.60 13.22 25.07
CA THR A 180 -6.75 14.14 25.08
C THR A 180 -6.29 15.59 24.95
N GLN A 181 -5.25 15.97 25.70
CA GLN A 181 -4.65 17.30 25.69
C GLN A 181 -3.93 17.61 24.37
N SER A 182 -3.26 16.61 23.79
CA SER A 182 -2.64 16.75 22.47
C SER A 182 -3.67 17.00 21.37
N ARG A 183 -4.83 16.31 21.42
CA ARG A 183 -5.95 16.59 20.50
C ARG A 183 -6.53 17.99 20.69
N ALA A 184 -6.74 18.41 21.92
CA ALA A 184 -7.21 19.76 22.23
C ALA A 184 -6.24 20.82 21.70
N LEU A 185 -4.93 20.58 21.79
CA LEU A 185 -3.91 21.47 21.23
C LEU A 185 -3.99 21.55 19.70
N LEU A 186 -4.17 20.43 19.00
CA LEU A 186 -4.33 20.45 17.53
C LEU A 186 -5.54 21.29 17.09
N GLU A 187 -6.66 21.16 17.81
CA GLU A 187 -7.86 21.98 17.59
C GLU A 187 -7.58 23.46 17.90
N PHE A 188 -6.91 23.75 19.01
CA PHE A 188 -6.49 25.11 19.37
C PHE A 188 -5.59 25.76 18.31
N VAL A 189 -4.63 25.02 17.76
CA VAL A 189 -3.76 25.49 16.66
C VAL A 189 -4.59 25.82 15.42
N LYS A 190 -5.50 24.92 15.03
CA LYS A 190 -6.40 25.14 13.89
C LYS A 190 -7.26 26.39 14.07
N ASP A 191 -7.86 26.56 15.24
CA ASP A 191 -8.72 27.71 15.55
C ASP A 191 -7.94 29.02 15.60
N SER A 192 -6.73 29.00 16.19
CA SER A 192 -5.84 30.16 16.26
C SER A 192 -5.38 30.64 14.88
N LEU A 193 -5.29 29.75 13.90
CA LEU A 193 -4.83 30.04 12.54
C LEU A 193 -5.98 30.29 11.55
N LYS A 194 -7.24 30.17 11.98
CA LYS A 194 -8.42 30.23 11.09
C LYS A 194 -8.52 31.51 10.24
N ASN A 195 -8.08 32.64 10.79
CA ASN A 195 -8.12 33.94 10.12
C ASN A 195 -6.74 34.39 9.59
N ALA A 196 -5.70 33.56 9.74
CA ALA A 196 -4.36 33.89 9.31
C ALA A 196 -4.18 33.50 7.83
N ASP A 197 -3.93 34.49 6.97
CA ASP A 197 -3.73 34.27 5.53
C ASP A 197 -2.24 34.25 5.13
N THR A 198 -1.38 33.65 5.97
CA THR A 198 0.04 33.48 5.63
C THR A 198 0.29 32.08 5.05
N PRO A 199 1.25 31.91 4.12
CA PRO A 199 1.61 30.58 3.59
C PRO A 199 2.04 29.58 4.68
N TYR A 200 2.68 30.07 5.74
CA TYR A 200 3.05 29.25 6.90
C TYR A 200 1.81 28.76 7.65
N ALA A 201 0.86 29.64 7.96
CA ALA A 201 -0.39 29.26 8.65
C ALA A 201 -1.15 28.19 7.86
N LYS A 202 -1.28 28.35 6.53
CA LYS A 202 -1.94 27.36 5.66
C LYS A 202 -1.26 25.99 5.73
N THR A 203 0.07 25.95 5.70
CA THR A 203 0.83 24.70 5.81
C THR A 203 0.65 24.06 7.18
N LEU A 204 0.79 24.84 8.25
CA LEU A 204 0.66 24.35 9.63
C LEU A 204 -0.76 23.83 9.93
N THR A 205 -1.80 24.55 9.49
CA THR A 205 -3.21 24.12 9.61
C THR A 205 -3.43 22.80 8.89
N LYS A 206 -2.94 22.65 7.65
CA LYS A 206 -3.06 21.41 6.89
C LYS A 206 -2.39 20.24 7.58
N GLU A 207 -1.19 20.43 8.14
CA GLU A 207 -0.50 19.37 8.89
C GLU A 207 -1.25 19.04 10.21
N ALA A 208 -1.75 20.03 10.94
CA ALA A 208 -2.56 19.80 12.14
C ALA A 208 -3.85 19.02 11.81
N GLU A 209 -4.54 19.33 10.70
CA GLU A 209 -5.71 18.59 10.23
C GLU A 209 -5.38 17.13 9.85
N LEU A 210 -4.20 16.88 9.27
CA LEU A 210 -3.76 15.53 8.95
C LEU A 210 -3.48 14.71 10.22
N LEU A 211 -2.88 15.34 11.24
CA LEU A 211 -2.61 14.70 12.53
C LEU A 211 -3.87 14.46 13.35
N ALA A 212 -4.82 15.41 13.34
CA ALA A 212 -6.09 15.27 14.05
C ALA A 212 -6.92 14.05 13.58
N LYS A 213 -6.77 13.65 12.31
CA LYS A 213 -7.43 12.48 11.71
C LYS A 213 -6.80 11.13 12.11
N GLN A 214 -5.61 11.13 12.71
CA GLN A 214 -4.94 9.90 13.12
C GLN A 214 -5.58 9.32 14.38
N GLY A 215 -5.44 8.01 14.59
CA GLY A 215 -5.94 7.34 15.80
C GLY A 215 -5.13 7.70 17.05
N ASP A 216 -5.71 7.47 18.24
CA ASP A 216 -5.05 7.79 19.52
C ASP A 216 -3.71 7.06 19.69
N HIS A 217 -3.61 5.81 19.22
CA HIS A 217 -2.36 5.04 19.21
C HIS A 217 -1.25 5.74 18.41
N TYR A 218 -1.59 6.37 17.28
CA TYR A 218 -0.64 7.07 16.43
C TYR A 218 -0.16 8.36 17.09
N LEU A 219 -1.06 9.11 17.76
CA LEU A 219 -0.66 10.29 18.53
C LEU A 219 0.25 9.91 19.71
N ARG A 220 -0.05 8.80 20.39
CA ARG A 220 0.74 8.33 21.53
C ARG A 220 2.13 7.87 21.12
N HIS A 221 2.22 6.96 20.14
CA HIS A 221 3.49 6.33 19.81
C HIS A 221 4.29 7.10 18.77
N ASP A 222 3.68 7.54 17.67
CA ASP A 222 4.44 8.38 16.76
C ASP A 222 4.71 9.68 17.50
N HIS A 223 3.71 10.46 17.95
CA HIS A 223 3.92 11.88 18.33
C HIS A 223 4.47 12.20 19.72
N LEU A 224 4.33 11.30 20.69
CA LEU A 224 4.81 11.52 22.07
C LEU A 224 6.03 10.66 22.43
N GLU A 225 6.53 9.82 21.52
CA GLU A 225 7.82 9.15 21.71
C GLU A 225 8.98 10.16 21.66
N ASP A 226 9.97 9.92 22.54
CA ASP A 226 11.16 10.76 22.69
C ASP A 226 12.14 10.60 21.51
N GLU A 227 12.16 9.43 20.86
CA GLU A 227 13.11 9.09 19.80
C GLU A 227 12.50 9.32 18.42
N ASN A 228 13.06 10.23 17.62
CA ASN A 228 12.77 10.29 16.19
C ASN A 228 13.98 10.78 15.38
N LYS A 229 14.76 9.84 14.81
CA LYS A 229 15.82 10.16 13.86
C LYS A 229 15.23 10.53 12.51
N GLN A 230 15.52 11.77 12.10
CA GLN A 230 15.09 12.36 10.85
C GLN A 230 16.30 12.39 9.92
N TYR A 231 16.27 11.57 8.88
CA TYR A 231 17.38 11.43 7.96
C TYR A 231 17.29 12.46 6.84
N TYR A 232 18.41 13.05 6.45
CA TYR A 232 18.56 13.36 5.02
C TYR A 232 18.82 12.06 4.24
N PHE A 233 18.37 11.99 3.00
CA PHE A 233 18.52 10.79 2.18
C PHE A 233 20.00 10.41 1.96
N ASN A 234 20.87 11.40 1.76
CA ASN A 234 22.30 11.16 1.63
C ASN A 234 22.94 10.58 2.91
N GLU A 235 22.47 10.96 4.09
CA GLU A 235 22.93 10.41 5.38
C GLU A 235 22.51 8.95 5.51
N PHE A 236 21.24 8.64 5.21
CA PHE A 236 20.75 7.27 5.16
C PHE A 236 21.57 6.42 4.18
N MET A 237 21.83 6.94 2.98
CA MET A 237 22.62 6.22 1.99
C MET A 237 24.09 6.07 2.37
N ALA A 238 24.65 6.99 3.15
CA ALA A 238 25.99 6.87 3.70
C ALA A 238 26.06 5.72 4.74
N GLU A 239 25.06 5.59 5.62
CA GLU A 239 24.97 4.48 6.58
C GLU A 239 24.76 3.13 5.87
N ALA A 240 23.86 3.08 4.89
CA ALA A 240 23.66 1.90 4.05
C ALA A 240 24.95 1.50 3.31
N GLY A 241 25.66 2.48 2.74
CA GLY A 241 26.91 2.27 2.03
C GLY A 241 28.05 1.73 2.90
N LYS A 242 28.15 2.18 4.16
CA LYS A 242 29.10 1.63 5.15
C LYS A 242 28.86 0.15 5.42
N ASN A 243 27.62 -0.32 5.24
CA ASN A 243 27.23 -1.71 5.42
C ASN A 243 27.18 -2.50 4.10
N GLY A 244 27.85 -2.03 3.04
CA GLY A 244 27.94 -2.78 1.78
C GLY A 244 26.68 -2.77 0.91
N MET A 245 25.71 -1.91 1.24
CA MET A 245 24.46 -1.77 0.50
C MET A 245 24.52 -0.63 -0.52
N GLN A 246 23.70 -0.72 -1.57
CA GLN A 246 23.49 0.36 -2.55
C GLN A 246 21.99 0.65 -2.72
N TYR A 247 21.68 1.84 -3.24
CA TYR A 247 20.31 2.26 -3.54
C TYR A 247 19.78 1.53 -4.77
N LEU A 248 18.70 0.76 -4.62
CA LEU A 248 17.97 0.20 -5.76
C LEU A 248 17.03 1.27 -6.33
N SER A 249 16.00 1.63 -5.57
CA SER A 249 14.97 2.61 -5.93
C SER A 249 14.17 3.01 -4.68
N ASP A 250 13.25 3.98 -4.81
CA ASP A 250 12.13 4.09 -3.88
C ASP A 250 10.99 3.16 -4.34
N CYS A 251 10.12 2.73 -3.43
CA CYS A 251 8.94 1.93 -3.77
C CYS A 251 7.93 2.69 -4.64
N SER A 252 7.92 4.02 -4.52
CA SER A 252 7.11 4.93 -5.32
C SER A 252 7.92 5.49 -6.49
N LEU A 253 7.81 4.88 -7.67
CA LEU A 253 8.51 5.34 -8.88
C LEU A 253 8.22 6.79 -9.23
N SER A 254 7.00 7.27 -8.98
CA SER A 254 6.61 8.66 -9.23
C SER A 254 7.38 9.67 -8.40
N SER A 255 7.88 9.26 -7.23
CA SER A 255 8.75 10.09 -6.39
C SER A 255 10.15 10.29 -7.00
N MET A 256 10.57 9.39 -7.89
CA MET A 256 11.86 9.44 -8.58
C MET A 256 11.77 10.21 -9.91
N TYR A 257 10.57 10.60 -10.34
CA TYR A 257 10.33 11.20 -11.65
C TYR A 257 10.72 12.68 -11.69
N LEU A 258 11.75 13.01 -12.47
CA LEU A 258 12.24 14.39 -12.64
C LEU A 258 11.43 15.24 -13.63
N GLY A 259 10.61 14.62 -14.50
CA GLY A 259 10.03 15.33 -15.65
C GLY A 259 8.90 16.31 -15.34
N ASN A 260 8.50 16.44 -14.07
CA ASN A 260 7.63 17.53 -13.61
C ASN A 260 8.40 18.84 -13.40
N MET A 261 9.74 18.80 -13.44
CA MET A 261 10.59 19.98 -13.40
C MET A 261 10.73 20.61 -14.78
N GLY A 262 11.09 21.89 -14.82
CA GLY A 262 11.49 22.54 -16.08
C GLY A 262 12.58 21.74 -16.80
N LYS A 263 12.47 21.60 -18.13
CA LYS A 263 13.35 20.72 -18.94
C LYS A 263 14.84 20.93 -18.66
N GLU A 264 15.24 22.20 -18.56
CA GLU A 264 16.63 22.58 -18.26
C GLU A 264 17.14 22.04 -16.92
N ILE A 265 16.29 22.02 -15.88
CA ILE A 265 16.68 21.50 -14.56
C ILE A 265 16.77 19.98 -14.60
N ALA A 266 15.83 19.32 -15.30
CA ALA A 266 15.87 17.88 -15.47
C ALA A 266 17.12 17.43 -16.26
N GLU A 267 17.59 18.22 -17.22
CA GLU A 267 18.85 17.97 -17.94
C GLU A 267 20.06 18.16 -17.01
N LYS A 268 20.15 19.28 -16.27
CA LYS A 268 21.24 19.50 -15.30
C LYS A 268 21.33 18.40 -14.24
N LEU A 269 20.20 17.91 -13.75
CA LEU A 269 20.16 16.82 -12.76
C LEU A 269 20.56 15.46 -13.35
N LYS A 270 20.38 15.24 -14.65
CA LYS A 270 20.87 14.03 -15.34
C LYS A 270 22.38 14.06 -15.49
N ASP A 271 22.96 15.22 -15.74
CA ASP A 271 24.41 15.39 -15.94
C ASP A 271 25.24 15.13 -14.67
N LEU A 272 24.62 15.19 -13.48
CA LEU A 272 25.29 14.87 -12.21
C LEU A 272 25.79 13.42 -12.15
N ASN A 273 25.14 12.49 -12.87
CA ASN A 273 25.42 11.05 -12.87
C ASN A 273 25.55 10.42 -11.47
N ASP A 274 24.86 11.00 -10.48
CA ASP A 274 24.82 10.55 -9.09
C ASP A 274 23.37 10.54 -8.62
N ILE A 275 22.77 9.35 -8.60
CA ILE A 275 21.36 9.17 -8.24
C ILE A 275 21.07 9.61 -6.81
N VAL A 276 22.02 9.45 -5.88
CA VAL A 276 21.80 9.81 -4.47
C VAL A 276 21.71 11.32 -4.34
N ARG A 277 22.60 12.05 -5.01
CA ARG A 277 22.55 13.52 -5.03
C ARG A 277 21.32 14.04 -5.75
N THR A 278 20.97 13.46 -6.89
CA THR A 278 19.77 13.85 -7.64
C THR A 278 18.50 13.68 -6.80
N GLU A 279 18.35 12.52 -6.15
CA GLU A 279 17.24 12.24 -5.22
C GLU A 279 17.25 13.17 -3.99
N GLN A 280 18.43 13.49 -3.44
CA GLN A 280 18.53 14.42 -2.32
C GLN A 280 18.11 15.84 -2.71
N TYR A 281 18.43 16.31 -3.92
CA TYR A 281 17.91 17.58 -4.43
C TYR A 281 16.38 17.53 -4.58
N MET A 282 15.84 16.42 -5.08
CA MET A 282 14.40 16.23 -5.16
C MET A 282 13.73 16.32 -3.78
N ASP A 283 14.37 15.80 -2.72
CA ASP A 283 13.85 15.92 -1.36
C ASP A 283 13.79 17.36 -0.87
N PHE A 284 14.82 18.14 -1.15
CA PHE A 284 14.86 19.56 -0.78
C PHE A 284 13.74 20.35 -1.45
N ILE A 285 13.54 20.18 -2.76
CA ILE A 285 12.57 20.98 -3.51
C ILE A 285 11.11 20.53 -3.32
N THR A 286 10.89 19.23 -3.06
CA THR A 286 9.53 18.67 -2.89
C THR A 286 9.11 18.61 -1.42
N ASN A 287 9.99 19.04 -0.52
CA ASN A 287 9.79 18.96 0.93
C ASN A 287 9.43 17.53 1.37
N ARG A 288 10.20 16.53 0.89
CA ARG A 288 9.89 15.12 1.12
C ARG A 288 9.99 14.77 2.61
N ARG A 289 8.91 14.20 3.15
CA ARG A 289 8.78 13.88 4.58
C ARG A 289 9.00 12.43 4.95
N PHE A 290 8.94 11.53 3.97
CA PHE A 290 9.02 10.08 4.18
C PHE A 290 9.59 9.39 2.94
N ARG A 291 10.41 8.36 3.16
CA ARG A 291 10.96 7.48 2.12
C ARG A 291 10.62 6.03 2.40
N SER A 292 10.50 5.27 1.32
CA SER A 292 10.35 3.81 1.35
C SER A 292 11.42 3.26 0.41
N THR A 293 12.63 3.15 0.92
CA THR A 293 13.83 2.88 0.13
C THR A 293 14.07 1.38 -0.01
N LEU A 294 14.39 0.98 -1.23
CA LEU A 294 14.89 -0.35 -1.55
C LEU A 294 16.41 -0.33 -1.63
N LEU A 295 17.02 -1.30 -0.96
CA LEU A 295 18.46 -1.55 -0.95
C LEU A 295 18.75 -2.95 -1.51
N CYS A 296 19.88 -3.08 -2.18
CA CYS A 296 20.48 -4.37 -2.55
C CYS A 296 21.99 -4.34 -2.29
N HIS A 297 22.65 -5.50 -2.37
CA HIS A 297 24.10 -5.59 -2.21
C HIS A 297 24.84 -4.74 -3.25
N LYS A 298 25.90 -4.05 -2.85
CA LYS A 298 26.68 -3.14 -3.73
C LYS A 298 27.29 -3.82 -4.98
N GLY A 299 27.44 -5.14 -4.96
CA GLY A 299 27.94 -5.92 -6.11
C GLY A 299 26.91 -6.14 -7.23
N VAL A 300 25.61 -5.92 -6.96
CA VAL A 300 24.54 -6.14 -7.95
C VAL A 300 24.59 -5.07 -9.04
N LYS A 301 24.58 -5.49 -10.30
CA LYS A 301 24.53 -4.57 -11.44
C LYS A 301 23.09 -4.11 -11.68
N LEU A 302 22.86 -2.80 -11.69
CA LEU A 302 21.55 -2.20 -11.93
C LEU A 302 21.51 -1.51 -13.30
N ASN A 303 20.38 -1.63 -14.00
CA ASN A 303 20.08 -0.91 -15.24
C ASN A 303 19.04 0.18 -15.00
N ARG A 304 19.46 1.45 -15.06
CA ARG A 304 18.57 2.62 -14.91
C ARG A 304 18.11 3.21 -16.25
N ALA A 305 18.60 2.70 -17.38
CA ALA A 305 18.21 3.13 -18.72
C ALA A 305 16.92 2.43 -19.16
N LEU A 306 15.80 2.83 -18.55
CA LEU A 306 14.48 2.29 -18.85
C LEU A 306 13.99 2.76 -20.21
N ASN A 307 13.36 1.87 -20.97
CA ASN A 307 12.75 2.16 -22.26
C ASN A 307 11.37 1.50 -22.39
N ASN A 308 10.57 1.94 -23.36
CA ASN A 308 9.18 1.48 -23.52
C ASN A 308 9.03 -0.05 -23.69
N ASN A 309 10.04 -0.75 -24.24
CA ASN A 309 9.97 -2.21 -24.40
C ASN A 309 10.09 -2.95 -23.06
N ASP A 310 10.65 -2.33 -22.02
CA ASP A 310 10.72 -2.94 -20.70
C ASP A 310 9.35 -3.26 -20.11
N ALA A 311 8.30 -2.53 -20.52
CA ALA A 311 6.91 -2.82 -20.12
C ALA A 311 6.45 -4.23 -20.50
N LYS A 312 7.02 -4.84 -21.54
CA LYS A 312 6.68 -6.20 -21.99
C LYS A 312 7.00 -7.28 -20.95
N LYS A 313 7.92 -6.99 -20.04
CA LYS A 313 8.33 -7.92 -18.96
C LYS A 313 7.28 -8.04 -17.86
N PHE A 314 6.31 -7.12 -17.81
CA PHE A 314 5.41 -6.97 -16.68
C PHE A 314 3.95 -7.17 -17.08
N ALA A 315 3.15 -7.56 -16.09
CA ALA A 315 1.72 -7.35 -16.09
C ALA A 315 1.43 -5.90 -15.71
N LEU A 316 0.44 -5.29 -16.36
CA LEU A 316 0.06 -3.89 -16.23
C LEU A 316 -1.36 -3.79 -15.67
N SER A 317 -1.59 -2.83 -14.78
CA SER A 317 -2.93 -2.45 -14.35
C SER A 317 -3.09 -0.93 -14.37
N PHE A 318 -4.28 -0.47 -14.75
CA PHE A 318 -4.58 0.95 -14.84
C PHE A 318 -5.97 1.24 -14.29
N ASN A 319 -6.02 1.96 -13.17
CA ASN A 319 -7.28 2.30 -12.49
C ASN A 319 -7.92 3.54 -13.10
N ILE A 320 -8.81 3.31 -14.08
CA ILE A 320 -9.51 4.35 -14.83
C ILE A 320 -11.00 4.02 -14.97
N THR A 321 -11.81 5.04 -15.21
CA THR A 321 -13.24 4.90 -15.54
C THR A 321 -13.57 5.68 -16.82
N PRO A 322 -14.37 5.13 -17.74
CA PRO A 322 -14.63 5.80 -19.01
C PRO A 322 -15.75 6.85 -18.87
N GLU A 323 -15.75 7.86 -19.74
CA GLU A 323 -16.84 8.85 -19.84
C GLU A 323 -18.15 8.23 -20.36
N LYS A 324 -18.06 7.21 -21.21
CA LYS A 324 -19.21 6.48 -21.78
C LYS A 324 -18.97 4.97 -21.65
N SER A 325 -20.04 4.17 -21.62
CA SER A 325 -19.87 2.71 -21.66
C SER A 325 -19.40 2.25 -23.03
N LEU A 326 -18.70 1.11 -23.10
CA LEU A 326 -18.30 0.50 -24.37
C LEU A 326 -19.51 0.21 -25.28
N LYS A 327 -20.68 -0.07 -24.69
CA LYS A 327 -21.93 -0.34 -25.41
C LYS A 327 -22.52 0.91 -26.10
N ASP A 328 -22.15 2.10 -25.63
CA ASP A 328 -22.73 3.37 -26.07
C ASP A 328 -21.86 4.11 -27.09
N ILE A 329 -20.79 3.46 -27.55
CA ILE A 329 -19.82 4.06 -28.49
C ILE A 329 -19.55 3.15 -29.68
N LYS A 330 -19.09 3.75 -30.79
CA LYS A 330 -18.46 3.01 -31.89
C LYS A 330 -16.95 3.06 -31.68
N LEU A 331 -16.35 1.94 -31.30
CA LEU A 331 -14.91 1.88 -30.95
C LEU A 331 -13.98 2.37 -32.07
N ALA A 332 -14.33 2.07 -33.33
CA ALA A 332 -13.60 2.51 -34.52
C ALA A 332 -13.75 4.02 -34.84
N SER A 333 -14.65 4.74 -34.16
CA SER A 333 -14.80 6.18 -34.36
C SER A 333 -13.55 6.94 -33.90
N LYS A 334 -13.25 8.06 -34.58
CA LYS A 334 -12.18 9.00 -34.19
C LYS A 334 -12.66 10.08 -33.21
N ASP A 335 -13.90 10.02 -32.74
CA ASP A 335 -14.40 10.97 -31.74
C ASP A 335 -13.55 10.88 -30.46
N PRO A 336 -13.09 12.00 -29.88
CA PRO A 336 -12.32 11.95 -28.65
C PRO A 336 -13.18 11.42 -27.51
N LEU A 337 -12.60 10.57 -26.65
CA LEU A 337 -13.25 10.05 -25.45
C LEU A 337 -12.34 10.26 -24.23
N LYS A 338 -12.95 10.68 -23.12
CA LYS A 338 -12.25 10.86 -21.85
C LYS A 338 -12.28 9.60 -20.99
N PHE A 339 -11.17 9.35 -20.30
CA PHE A 339 -11.03 8.32 -19.29
C PHE A 339 -10.43 8.95 -18.03
N TYR A 340 -11.12 8.80 -16.91
CA TYR A 340 -10.83 9.47 -15.64
C TYR A 340 -10.00 8.57 -14.73
N PHE A 341 -8.88 9.08 -14.20
CA PHE A 341 -8.00 8.35 -13.30
C PHE A 341 -8.63 8.24 -11.91
N LYS A 342 -8.77 7.01 -11.39
CA LYS A 342 -9.39 6.72 -10.09
C LYS A 342 -10.76 7.41 -9.91
N GLY A 343 -11.50 7.63 -11.00
CA GLY A 343 -12.79 8.33 -11.01
C GLY A 343 -12.71 9.86 -10.83
N ASN A 344 -11.52 10.46 -10.74
CA ASN A 344 -11.38 11.90 -10.62
C ASN A 344 -11.62 12.59 -11.97
N LYS A 345 -12.69 13.39 -12.06
CA LYS A 345 -13.07 14.11 -13.30
C LYS A 345 -12.06 15.16 -13.75
N GLU A 346 -11.20 15.64 -12.85
CA GLU A 346 -10.14 16.62 -13.15
C GLU A 346 -8.86 15.97 -13.68
N GLN A 347 -8.67 14.67 -13.46
CA GLN A 347 -7.50 13.92 -13.91
C GLN A 347 -7.92 12.90 -14.96
N TYR A 348 -7.71 13.21 -16.23
CA TYR A 348 -8.14 12.36 -17.32
C TYR A 348 -7.13 12.27 -18.46
N ILE A 349 -7.27 11.21 -19.24
CA ILE A 349 -6.66 11.07 -20.56
C ILE A 349 -7.76 11.17 -21.61
N THR A 350 -7.46 11.83 -22.72
CA THR A 350 -8.34 11.90 -23.89
C THR A 350 -7.66 11.22 -25.06
N THR A 351 -8.40 10.40 -25.80
CA THR A 351 -7.88 9.78 -27.00
C THR A 351 -8.93 9.68 -28.11
N SER A 352 -8.49 9.92 -29.34
CA SER A 352 -9.23 9.65 -30.58
C SER A 352 -8.81 8.34 -31.25
N SER A 353 -7.73 7.69 -30.79
CA SER A 353 -7.25 6.43 -31.37
C SER A 353 -8.20 5.28 -31.01
N PRO A 354 -8.74 4.54 -32.00
CA PRO A 354 -9.51 3.33 -31.75
C PRO A 354 -8.75 2.29 -30.93
N TRP A 355 -7.45 2.13 -31.19
CA TRP A 355 -6.61 1.11 -30.56
C TRP A 355 -6.37 1.44 -29.09
N LEU A 356 -6.03 2.69 -28.79
CA LEU A 356 -5.91 3.14 -27.40
C LEU A 356 -7.24 3.04 -26.65
N LYS A 357 -8.39 3.36 -27.26
CA LYS A 357 -9.69 3.12 -26.62
C LYS A 357 -9.86 1.64 -26.26
N ALA A 358 -9.54 0.73 -27.18
CA ALA A 358 -9.66 -0.71 -26.95
C ALA A 358 -8.78 -1.18 -25.78
N ILE A 359 -7.55 -0.66 -25.68
CA ILE A 359 -6.62 -0.89 -24.57
C ILE A 359 -7.23 -0.39 -23.24
N LEU A 360 -7.70 0.85 -23.21
CA LEU A 360 -8.25 1.47 -22.00
C LEU A 360 -9.51 0.73 -21.50
N TYR A 361 -10.40 0.33 -22.41
CA TYR A 361 -11.55 -0.53 -22.04
C TYR A 361 -11.12 -1.91 -21.56
N THR A 362 -10.02 -2.47 -22.10
CA THR A 362 -9.47 -3.74 -21.60
C THR A 362 -8.96 -3.60 -20.17
N PHE A 363 -8.30 -2.49 -19.82
CA PHE A 363 -7.94 -2.19 -18.43
C PHE A 363 -9.16 -2.05 -17.51
N ILE A 364 -10.23 -1.39 -17.99
CA ILE A 364 -11.47 -1.20 -17.22
C ILE A 364 -12.17 -2.54 -16.94
N GLU A 365 -12.31 -3.39 -17.96
CA GLU A 365 -12.94 -4.71 -17.83
C GLU A 365 -12.15 -5.67 -16.94
N ASN A 366 -10.83 -5.49 -16.88
CA ASN A 366 -9.93 -6.21 -15.98
C ASN A 366 -9.57 -5.38 -14.74
N GLY A 367 -10.42 -4.40 -14.39
CA GLY A 367 -10.15 -3.44 -13.32
C GLY A 367 -9.85 -4.14 -11.99
N GLY A 368 -8.75 -3.74 -11.37
CA GLY A 368 -8.25 -4.37 -10.15
C GLY A 368 -7.49 -5.68 -10.39
N TYR A 369 -7.10 -6.02 -11.63
CA TYR A 369 -6.32 -7.21 -11.96
C TYR A 369 -5.26 -6.91 -13.04
N PRO A 370 -3.95 -7.13 -12.79
CA PRO A 370 -2.90 -6.82 -13.76
C PRO A 370 -2.82 -7.86 -14.88
N LEU A 371 -2.76 -7.43 -16.14
CA LEU A 371 -2.66 -8.29 -17.32
C LEU A 371 -1.29 -8.20 -17.96
N LYS A 372 -0.76 -9.33 -18.46
CA LYS A 372 0.47 -9.30 -19.26
C LYS A 372 0.29 -8.46 -20.51
N PHE A 373 1.40 -7.90 -20.97
CA PHE A 373 1.45 -7.06 -22.17
C PHE A 373 0.76 -7.70 -23.38
N ASP A 374 1.10 -8.96 -23.69
CA ASP A 374 0.51 -9.69 -24.81
C ASP A 374 -0.98 -10.00 -24.59
N THR A 375 -1.39 -10.28 -23.36
CA THR A 375 -2.78 -10.53 -23.01
C THR A 375 -3.65 -9.28 -23.17
N ILE A 376 -3.11 -8.10 -22.89
CA ILE A 376 -3.79 -6.81 -23.18
C ILE A 376 -4.00 -6.66 -24.68
N ILE A 377 -2.97 -6.96 -25.49
CA ILE A 377 -3.06 -6.89 -26.95
C ILE A 377 -4.14 -7.85 -27.46
N GLU A 378 -4.14 -9.10 -26.98
CA GLU A 378 -5.13 -10.11 -27.38
C GLU A 378 -6.56 -9.73 -27.00
N LYS A 379 -6.79 -9.28 -25.76
CA LYS A 379 -8.12 -8.86 -25.28
C LYS A 379 -8.61 -7.60 -26.01
N ALA A 380 -7.73 -6.63 -26.25
CA ALA A 380 -8.08 -5.44 -27.02
C ALA A 380 -8.39 -5.78 -28.49
N ASN A 381 -7.63 -6.69 -29.11
CA ASN A 381 -7.83 -7.11 -30.49
C ASN A 381 -9.19 -7.77 -30.72
N LYS A 382 -9.67 -8.57 -29.75
CA LYS A 382 -10.99 -9.22 -29.79
C LYS A 382 -12.16 -8.22 -29.87
N LYS A 383 -11.93 -6.93 -29.62
CA LYS A 383 -12.94 -5.86 -29.75
C LYS A 383 -13.11 -5.38 -31.20
N PHE A 384 -12.26 -5.83 -32.12
CA PHE A 384 -12.32 -5.52 -33.54
C PHE A 384 -12.67 -6.76 -34.37
N LYS A 385 -13.25 -6.54 -35.56
CA LYS A 385 -13.55 -7.63 -36.51
C LYS A 385 -12.32 -8.06 -37.32
N THR A 386 -11.35 -7.15 -37.47
CA THR A 386 -10.10 -7.34 -38.22
C THR A 386 -8.94 -7.46 -37.25
N ASP A 387 -7.88 -8.15 -37.66
CA ASP A 387 -6.66 -8.20 -36.86
C ASP A 387 -5.98 -6.83 -36.82
N SER A 388 -5.74 -6.32 -35.63
CA SER A 388 -5.18 -4.98 -35.36
C SER A 388 -4.13 -5.02 -34.25
N LYS A 389 -3.55 -6.20 -33.98
CA LYS A 389 -2.54 -6.42 -32.92
C LYS A 389 -1.36 -5.47 -33.04
N ALA A 390 -0.80 -5.28 -34.24
CA ALA A 390 0.36 -4.43 -34.45
C ALA A 390 0.10 -2.96 -34.10
N GLN A 391 -1.08 -2.44 -34.46
CA GLN A 391 -1.48 -1.07 -34.14
C GLN A 391 -1.77 -0.89 -32.64
N ILE A 392 -2.39 -1.89 -32.01
CA ILE A 392 -2.62 -1.93 -30.56
C ILE A 392 -1.29 -1.96 -29.82
N GLU A 393 -0.36 -2.82 -30.22
CA GLU A 393 0.97 -2.88 -29.63
C GLU A 393 1.70 -1.55 -29.74
N ALA A 394 1.71 -0.92 -30.92
CA ALA A 394 2.34 0.37 -31.13
C ALA A 394 1.75 1.46 -30.22
N ASP A 395 0.41 1.52 -30.09
CA ASP A 395 -0.27 2.49 -29.23
C ASP A 395 0.01 2.25 -27.74
N LEU A 396 0.07 0.98 -27.31
CA LEU A 396 0.41 0.63 -25.93
C LEU A 396 1.87 1.01 -25.63
N LEU A 397 2.81 0.63 -26.49
CA LEU A 397 4.24 0.93 -26.28
C LEU A 397 4.55 2.42 -26.23
N LYS A 398 3.82 3.26 -26.98
CA LYS A 398 4.17 4.67 -27.17
C LYS A 398 4.42 5.44 -25.87
N ASN A 399 3.60 5.22 -24.84
CA ASN A 399 3.65 5.99 -23.58
C ASN A 399 3.61 5.14 -22.31
N VAL A 400 3.59 3.80 -22.41
CA VAL A 400 3.38 2.93 -21.24
C VAL A 400 4.40 3.18 -20.13
N MET A 401 5.70 3.23 -20.42
CA MET A 401 6.71 3.41 -19.37
C MET A 401 6.69 4.80 -18.75
N ASN A 402 6.33 5.83 -19.54
CA ASN A 402 6.12 7.16 -18.99
C ASN A 402 4.95 7.18 -17.99
N LEU A 403 3.85 6.48 -18.27
CA LEU A 403 2.73 6.33 -17.35
C LEU A 403 3.07 5.47 -16.13
N VAL A 404 3.92 4.45 -16.29
CA VAL A 404 4.44 3.64 -15.18
C VAL A 404 5.32 4.47 -14.25
N ILE A 405 6.30 5.19 -14.78
CA ILE A 405 7.22 6.01 -13.98
C ILE A 405 6.46 7.14 -13.28
N LYS A 406 5.43 7.70 -13.90
CA LYS A 406 4.55 8.71 -13.27
C LYS A 406 3.57 8.13 -12.23
N GLY A 407 3.47 6.80 -12.10
CA GLY A 407 2.59 6.14 -11.14
C GLY A 407 1.12 6.10 -11.53
N TYR A 408 0.80 6.22 -12.83
CA TYR A 408 -0.56 6.04 -13.34
C TYR A 408 -0.87 4.58 -13.66
N ILE A 409 0.10 3.87 -14.24
CA ILE A 409 0.03 2.42 -14.51
C ILE A 409 0.89 1.70 -13.48
N ASP A 410 0.30 0.73 -12.80
CA ASP A 410 1.03 -0.15 -11.90
C ASP A 410 1.56 -1.37 -12.68
N ILE A 411 2.78 -1.78 -12.35
CA ILE A 411 3.43 -2.99 -12.89
C ILE A 411 3.51 -4.08 -11.83
N SER A 412 3.46 -5.34 -12.27
CA SER A 412 3.70 -6.53 -11.45
C SER A 412 4.36 -7.63 -12.28
N LEU A 413 5.14 -8.51 -11.65
CA LEU A 413 5.59 -9.77 -12.24
C LEU A 413 4.48 -10.82 -12.34
N ILE A 414 3.39 -10.65 -11.58
CA ILE A 414 2.29 -11.61 -11.46
C ILE A 414 1.09 -11.11 -12.25
N GLU A 415 0.63 -11.93 -13.18
CA GLU A 415 -0.64 -11.71 -13.88
C GLU A 415 -1.81 -12.23 -13.06
N ARG A 416 -2.90 -11.45 -13.03
CA ARG A 416 -4.18 -11.90 -12.51
C ARG A 416 -5.28 -11.49 -13.50
N THR A 417 -6.23 -12.38 -13.76
CA THR A 417 -7.34 -12.12 -14.68
C THR A 417 -8.67 -12.10 -13.94
N SER A 418 -9.51 -11.12 -14.23
CA SER A 418 -10.87 -11.06 -13.70
C SER A 418 -11.77 -12.16 -14.29
N ASP A 419 -11.39 -12.80 -15.40
CA ASP A 419 -12.18 -13.85 -16.06
C ASP A 419 -12.46 -15.06 -15.14
N LYS A 420 -11.61 -15.29 -14.14
CA LYS A 420 -11.76 -16.37 -13.16
C LYS A 420 -12.72 -16.01 -12.02
N VAL A 421 -13.02 -14.72 -11.85
CA VAL A 421 -13.84 -14.21 -10.75
C VAL A 421 -15.31 -14.43 -11.08
N LYS A 422 -15.94 -15.39 -10.39
CA LYS A 422 -17.36 -15.69 -10.54
C LYS A 422 -18.20 -14.76 -9.67
N VAL A 423 -18.47 -13.55 -10.15
CA VAL A 423 -19.25 -12.57 -9.37
C VAL A 423 -20.66 -13.06 -9.00
N ASP A 424 -21.24 -14.00 -9.73
CA ASP A 424 -22.57 -14.54 -9.41
C ASP A 424 -22.58 -15.51 -8.24
N LYS A 425 -21.42 -16.13 -7.96
CA LYS A 425 -21.13 -16.91 -6.75
C LYS A 425 -19.84 -16.36 -6.14
N PRO A 426 -19.89 -15.15 -5.55
CA PRO A 426 -18.70 -14.43 -5.15
C PRO A 426 -17.92 -15.25 -4.11
N LYS A 427 -16.61 -15.34 -4.29
CA LYS A 427 -15.68 -15.97 -3.35
C LYS A 427 -14.59 -14.97 -2.97
N ILE A 428 -14.46 -14.66 -1.69
CA ILE A 428 -13.33 -13.88 -1.16
C ILE A 428 -12.18 -14.81 -0.73
N SER A 429 -10.99 -14.25 -0.54
CA SER A 429 -9.86 -15.01 -0.01
C SER A 429 -10.14 -15.50 1.43
N ASP A 430 -9.53 -16.61 1.82
CA ASP A 430 -9.67 -17.17 3.18
C ASP A 430 -9.20 -16.17 4.24
N LEU A 431 -8.20 -15.33 3.91
CA LEU A 431 -7.75 -14.23 4.76
C LEU A 431 -8.83 -13.17 4.95
N ALA A 432 -9.41 -12.68 3.85
CA ALA A 432 -10.45 -11.65 3.90
C ALA A 432 -11.69 -12.17 4.65
N PHE A 433 -12.01 -13.46 4.47
CA PHE A 433 -13.05 -14.14 5.23
C PHE A 433 -12.74 -14.15 6.73
N TYR A 434 -11.54 -14.59 7.13
CA TYR A 434 -11.12 -14.57 8.54
C TYR A 434 -11.16 -13.16 9.12
N GLN A 435 -10.61 -12.17 8.41
CA GLN A 435 -10.58 -10.78 8.87
C GLN A 435 -11.99 -10.20 9.03
N ALA A 436 -12.90 -10.45 8.08
CA ALA A 436 -14.28 -9.97 8.17
C ALA A 436 -15.05 -10.59 9.34
N ASN A 437 -14.77 -11.86 9.68
CA ASN A 437 -15.61 -12.67 10.57
C ASN A 437 -15.05 -12.85 11.98
N ASN A 438 -13.74 -12.81 12.13
CA ASN A 438 -13.04 -13.16 13.36
C ASN A 438 -12.31 -11.96 13.99
N THR A 439 -12.41 -10.78 13.38
CA THR A 439 -11.78 -9.55 13.89
C THR A 439 -12.77 -8.39 13.96
N ASN A 440 -12.43 -7.38 14.77
CA ASN A 440 -13.18 -6.13 14.85
C ASN A 440 -12.75 -5.11 13.78
N ASN A 441 -11.83 -5.46 12.88
CA ASN A 441 -11.28 -4.56 11.86
C ASN A 441 -12.38 -4.01 10.95
N THR A 442 -12.30 -2.73 10.59
CA THR A 442 -13.15 -2.12 9.56
C THR A 442 -12.49 -2.17 8.17
N TRP A 443 -11.60 -3.14 7.97
CA TRP A 443 -10.88 -3.38 6.72
C TRP A 443 -10.56 -4.87 6.56
N VAL A 444 -10.31 -5.28 5.32
CA VAL A 444 -9.77 -6.60 4.94
C VAL A 444 -8.60 -6.40 4.00
N THR A 445 -7.79 -7.44 3.80
CA THR A 445 -6.61 -7.41 2.94
C THR A 445 -6.96 -8.01 1.57
N ASN A 446 -6.73 -7.26 0.50
CA ASN A 446 -6.96 -7.76 -0.86
C ASN A 446 -5.76 -8.55 -1.41
N LEU A 447 -5.88 -9.01 -2.66
CA LEU A 447 -4.84 -9.79 -3.35
C LEU A 447 -3.56 -9.01 -3.67
N TYR A 448 -3.56 -7.69 -3.47
CA TYR A 448 -2.41 -6.79 -3.66
C TYR A 448 -1.78 -6.34 -2.35
N HIS A 449 -2.12 -7.01 -1.25
CA HIS A 449 -1.62 -6.66 0.07
C HIS A 449 -1.98 -5.22 0.48
N ALA A 450 -3.14 -4.73 0.02
CA ALA A 450 -3.66 -3.42 0.36
C ALA A 450 -4.88 -3.55 1.28
N PRO A 451 -5.04 -2.63 2.26
CA PRO A 451 -6.22 -2.59 3.09
C PRO A 451 -7.41 -2.07 2.28
N VAL A 452 -8.51 -2.82 2.29
CA VAL A 452 -9.79 -2.46 1.71
C VAL A 452 -10.76 -2.17 2.85
N GLY A 453 -11.19 -0.92 2.95
CA GLY A 453 -12.20 -0.51 3.94
C GLY A 453 -13.53 -1.23 3.71
N ILE A 454 -14.10 -1.74 4.79
CA ILE A 454 -15.40 -2.40 4.82
C ILE A 454 -16.27 -1.79 5.92
N ASN A 455 -17.54 -1.56 5.61
CA ASN A 455 -18.53 -1.10 6.57
C ASN A 455 -19.20 -2.31 7.27
N LEU A 456 -20.13 -2.02 8.18
CA LEU A 456 -20.83 -3.06 8.92
C LEU A 456 -21.67 -3.98 7.99
N PHE A 457 -22.33 -3.42 6.98
CA PHE A 457 -23.09 -4.22 6.01
C PHE A 457 -22.17 -5.18 5.23
N ASP A 458 -21.00 -4.69 4.78
CA ASP A 458 -20.01 -5.51 4.08
C ASP A 458 -19.58 -6.69 4.94
N LYS A 459 -19.32 -6.49 6.24
CA LYS A 459 -18.99 -7.60 7.16
C LYS A 459 -20.04 -8.71 7.17
N PHE A 460 -21.33 -8.35 7.17
CA PHE A 460 -22.39 -9.35 7.10
C PHE A 460 -22.48 -10.01 5.73
N ALA A 461 -22.33 -9.25 4.64
CA ALA A 461 -22.38 -9.80 3.29
C ALA A 461 -21.22 -10.77 3.02
N LEU A 462 -20.01 -10.42 3.46
CA LEU A 462 -18.78 -11.20 3.23
C LEU A 462 -18.81 -12.59 3.89
N LYS A 463 -19.59 -12.78 4.97
CA LYS A 463 -19.84 -14.10 5.60
C LYS A 463 -20.36 -15.16 4.63
N TYR A 464 -21.09 -14.72 3.61
CA TYR A 464 -21.79 -15.59 2.69
C TYR A 464 -21.11 -15.67 1.31
N MET A 465 -19.98 -14.97 1.12
CA MET A 465 -19.21 -14.93 -0.12
C MET A 465 -18.12 -16.02 -0.14
N ASP A 466 -18.54 -17.28 -0.02
CA ASP A 466 -17.68 -18.47 0.04
C ASP A 466 -17.50 -19.19 -1.31
N GLY A 467 -18.07 -18.63 -2.39
CA GLY A 467 -18.10 -19.25 -3.72
C GLY A 467 -19.18 -20.32 -3.92
N LYS A 468 -19.98 -20.64 -2.89
CA LYS A 468 -21.08 -21.61 -2.98
C LYS A 468 -22.41 -20.91 -3.21
N ASN A 469 -22.67 -19.86 -2.44
CA ASN A 469 -23.91 -19.11 -2.49
C ASN A 469 -23.98 -18.20 -3.72
N THR A 470 -25.11 -18.20 -4.41
CA THR A 470 -25.39 -17.19 -5.44
C THR A 470 -25.69 -15.83 -4.80
N LYS A 471 -25.58 -14.74 -5.57
CA LYS A 471 -26.04 -13.41 -5.14
C LYS A 471 -27.46 -13.42 -4.55
N GLN A 472 -28.36 -14.22 -5.13
CA GLN A 472 -29.73 -14.36 -4.64
C GLN A 472 -29.79 -15.10 -3.29
N GLN A 473 -29.03 -16.18 -3.13
CA GLN A 473 -28.95 -16.91 -1.86
C GLN A 473 -28.32 -16.06 -0.75
N ILE A 474 -27.29 -15.27 -1.07
CA ILE A 474 -26.70 -14.30 -0.13
C ILE A 474 -27.75 -13.28 0.32
N LEU A 475 -28.54 -12.75 -0.62
CA LEU A 475 -29.63 -11.83 -0.29
C LEU A 475 -30.66 -12.47 0.65
N GLU A 476 -31.04 -13.72 0.42
CA GLU A 476 -31.98 -14.45 1.28
C GLU A 476 -31.43 -14.65 2.70
N LEU A 477 -30.14 -14.95 2.83
CA LEU A 477 -29.44 -15.06 4.12
C LEU A 477 -29.37 -13.72 4.85
N LEU A 478 -29.10 -12.62 4.13
CA LEU A 478 -29.10 -11.27 4.71
C LEU A 478 -30.50 -10.84 5.17
N ILE A 479 -31.55 -11.18 4.42
CA ILE A 479 -32.95 -10.94 4.83
C ILE A 479 -33.25 -11.71 6.12
N LYS A 480 -32.77 -12.96 6.23
CA LYS A 480 -32.91 -13.74 7.46
C LYS A 480 -32.18 -13.07 8.62
N ASP A 481 -30.95 -12.58 8.43
CA ASP A 481 -30.21 -11.87 9.48
C ASP A 481 -30.89 -10.58 9.94
N VAL A 482 -31.58 -9.86 9.05
CA VAL A 482 -32.41 -8.70 9.43
C VAL A 482 -33.62 -9.16 10.28
N LYS A 483 -34.31 -10.23 9.87
CA LYS A 483 -35.45 -10.80 10.62
C LYS A 483 -35.03 -11.31 12.00
N ASP A 484 -33.85 -11.91 12.09
CA ASP A 484 -33.27 -12.42 13.34
C ASP A 484 -32.73 -11.27 14.23
N GLY A 485 -32.83 -10.01 13.80
CA GLY A 485 -32.37 -8.84 14.57
C GLY A 485 -30.86 -8.64 14.61
N LYS A 486 -30.09 -9.37 13.78
CA LYS A 486 -28.63 -9.25 13.70
C LYS A 486 -28.19 -8.02 12.91
N ILE A 487 -29.00 -7.58 11.96
CA ILE A 487 -28.77 -6.39 11.12
C ILE A 487 -29.95 -5.43 11.30
N ASN A 488 -29.66 -4.21 11.73
CA ASN A 488 -30.64 -3.13 11.76
C ASN A 488 -30.49 -2.27 10.50
N MET A 489 -31.57 -2.12 9.74
CA MET A 489 -31.62 -1.25 8.58
C MET A 489 -32.29 0.07 8.93
N SER A 490 -31.69 1.18 8.50
CA SER A 490 -32.24 2.52 8.66
C SER A 490 -32.07 3.37 7.42
N LYS A 491 -33.05 4.22 7.13
CA LYS A 491 -33.00 5.25 6.09
C LYS A 491 -33.40 6.58 6.70
N ASP A 492 -32.62 7.62 6.47
CA ASP A 492 -32.82 8.97 7.05
C ASP A 492 -33.01 8.93 8.58
N LYS A 493 -32.18 8.12 9.26
CA LYS A 493 -32.20 7.85 10.71
C LYS A 493 -33.47 7.19 11.25
N LYS A 494 -34.39 6.73 10.39
CA LYS A 494 -35.56 5.93 10.78
C LYS A 494 -35.33 4.46 10.44
N LYS A 495 -35.71 3.57 11.37
CA LYS A 495 -35.64 2.13 11.16
C LYS A 495 -36.59 1.73 10.04
N ILE A 496 -36.14 0.85 9.16
CA ILE A 496 -36.96 0.26 8.10
C ILE A 496 -37.53 -1.04 8.65
N GLU A 497 -38.85 -1.18 8.65
CA GLU A 497 -39.54 -2.40 9.11
C GLU A 497 -40.34 -3.09 7.99
N ASP A 498 -40.66 -2.36 6.91
CA ASP A 498 -41.33 -2.95 5.74
C ASP A 498 -40.43 -3.97 5.02
N PRO A 499 -40.83 -5.25 4.93
CA PRO A 499 -40.06 -6.30 4.26
C PRO A 499 -39.74 -6.01 2.79
N ALA A 500 -40.65 -5.34 2.06
CA ALA A 500 -40.43 -5.00 0.66
C ALA A 500 -39.34 -3.93 0.51
N GLN A 501 -39.39 -2.89 1.35
CA GLN A 501 -38.35 -1.87 1.42
C GLN A 501 -37.00 -2.44 1.87
N ILE A 502 -36.96 -3.30 2.90
CA ILE A 502 -35.73 -3.98 3.35
C ILE A 502 -35.08 -4.73 2.20
N LYS A 503 -35.85 -5.56 1.48
CA LYS A 503 -35.35 -6.33 0.33
C LYS A 503 -34.76 -5.43 -0.74
N LYS A 504 -35.43 -4.31 -1.06
CA LYS A 504 -34.96 -3.35 -2.06
C LYS A 504 -33.61 -2.72 -1.67
N GLU A 505 -33.47 -2.27 -0.43
CA GLU A 505 -32.23 -1.66 0.06
C GLU A 505 -31.09 -2.69 0.13
N LEU A 506 -31.36 -3.93 0.59
CA LEU A 506 -30.37 -5.01 0.59
C LEU A 506 -29.88 -5.36 -0.81
N ILE A 507 -30.75 -5.38 -1.83
CA ILE A 507 -30.36 -5.58 -3.24
C ILE A 507 -29.40 -4.47 -3.68
N ALA A 508 -29.73 -3.21 -3.39
CA ALA A 508 -28.91 -2.07 -3.79
C ALA A 508 -27.53 -2.11 -3.10
N HIS A 509 -27.50 -2.35 -1.78
CA HIS A 509 -26.25 -2.44 -1.03
C HIS A 509 -25.39 -3.62 -1.47
N LEU A 510 -25.98 -4.82 -1.64
CA LEU A 510 -25.24 -6.00 -2.09
C LEU A 510 -24.65 -5.79 -3.50
N GLY A 511 -25.42 -5.20 -4.42
CA GLY A 511 -24.94 -4.85 -5.75
C GLY A 511 -23.76 -3.87 -5.72
N HIS A 512 -23.86 -2.82 -4.89
CA HIS A 512 -22.78 -1.87 -4.69
C HIS A 512 -21.52 -2.53 -4.09
N THR A 513 -21.68 -3.34 -3.04
CA THR A 513 -20.58 -4.07 -2.40
C THR A 513 -19.86 -4.98 -3.40
N VAL A 514 -20.59 -5.80 -4.16
CA VAL A 514 -19.97 -6.69 -5.15
C VAL A 514 -19.21 -5.89 -6.23
N ASN A 515 -19.80 -4.83 -6.77
CA ASN A 515 -19.13 -4.02 -7.80
C ASN A 515 -17.87 -3.33 -7.26
N ARG A 516 -17.96 -2.72 -6.06
CA ARG A 516 -16.83 -2.04 -5.42
C ARG A 516 -15.69 -3.00 -5.07
N LEU A 517 -16.01 -4.16 -4.49
CA LEU A 517 -15.00 -5.12 -4.04
C LEU A 517 -14.34 -5.88 -5.21
N THR A 518 -15.04 -6.01 -6.34
CA THR A 518 -14.48 -6.58 -7.58
C THR A 518 -13.33 -5.71 -8.10
N THR A 519 -13.54 -4.39 -8.20
CA THR A 519 -12.49 -3.48 -8.70
C THR A 519 -11.35 -3.26 -7.70
N GLN A 520 -11.54 -3.69 -6.46
CA GLN A 520 -10.52 -3.65 -5.40
C GLN A 520 -9.76 -4.98 -5.25
N GLY A 521 -10.01 -5.96 -6.13
CA GLY A 521 -9.27 -7.23 -6.16
C GLY A 521 -9.46 -8.10 -4.93
N LEU A 522 -10.67 -8.11 -4.36
CA LEU A 522 -10.97 -8.91 -3.17
C LEU A 522 -11.45 -10.34 -3.49
N PHE A 523 -11.99 -10.55 -4.70
CA PHE A 523 -12.53 -11.85 -5.10
C PHE A 523 -11.49 -12.74 -5.79
N VAL A 524 -11.61 -14.06 -5.56
CA VAL A 524 -10.71 -15.13 -6.03
C VAL A 524 -11.40 -16.17 -6.90
#